data_AF-A0A093BQK7-F1
#
_entry.id   AF-A0A093BQK7-F1
#
_cell.length_a   1.000
_cell.length_b   1.000
_cell.length_c   1.000
_cell.angle_alpha   90.00
_cell.angle_beta   90.00
_cell.angle_gamma   90.00
#
_symmetry.space_group_name_H-M   'P 1'
#
loop_
_entity.id
_entity.type
_entity.pdbx_description
1 polymer ?
#
loop_
_entity_poly.entity_id
_entity_poly.type
_entity_poly.pdbx_seq_one_letter_code
_entity_poly.pdbx_strand_id
1 'polypeptide(L)'
;REERLREEEEEQKRQKLQAAENRARVMEAFLKEKEKEVLQLQEEAKTFITPENLEARIQQCLDNPRNYNFAIDKDGRIVKRTVLS
;
A
#
# COMPACT_ATOMS: atom_id res chain seq x y z
N ARG A 1 -42.29 33.57 0.98
CA ARG A 1 -41.90 32.56 2.01
C ARG A 1 -41.73 31.19 1.37
N GLU A 2 -42.65 30.79 0.50
CA GLU A 2 -42.62 29.48 -0.19
C GLU A 2 -41.54 29.37 -1.28
N GLU A 3 -41.27 30.42 -2.06
CA GLU A 3 -40.18 30.41 -3.06
C GLU A 3 -38.80 30.16 -2.43
N ARG A 4 -38.49 30.86 -1.34
CA ARG A 4 -37.24 30.64 -0.58
C ARG A 4 -37.11 29.19 -0.08
N LEU A 5 -38.21 28.58 0.34
CA LEU A 5 -38.20 27.19 0.83
C LEU A 5 -37.90 26.20 -0.30
N ARG A 6 -38.39 26.45 -1.53
CA ARG A 6 -38.09 25.62 -2.70
C ARG A 6 -36.63 25.75 -3.13
N GLU A 7 -36.08 26.95 -3.14
CA GLU A 7 -34.66 27.19 -3.46
C GLU A 7 -33.73 26.48 -2.46
N GLU A 8 -34.03 26.58 -1.16
CA GLU A 8 -33.31 25.89 -0.09
C GLU A 8 -33.40 24.35 -0.24
N GLU A 9 -34.57 23.80 -0.58
CA GLU A 9 -34.73 22.36 -0.82
C GLU A 9 -33.93 21.87 -2.04
N GLU A 10 -33.93 22.63 -3.13
CA GLU A 10 -33.12 22.30 -4.30
C GLU A 10 -31.62 22.36 -4.01
N GLU A 11 -31.18 23.37 -3.25
CA GLU A 11 -29.79 23.50 -2.87
C GLU A 11 -29.36 22.38 -1.93
N GLN A 12 -30.20 22.00 -0.96
CA GLN A 12 -29.96 20.83 -0.11
C GLN A 12 -29.90 19.53 -0.92
N LYS A 13 -30.76 19.36 -1.94
CA LYS A 13 -30.71 18.20 -2.84
C LYS A 13 -29.41 18.17 -3.62
N ARG A 14 -28.97 19.30 -4.17
CA ARG A 14 -27.68 19.43 -4.89
C ARG A 14 -26.49 19.09 -3.98
N GLN A 15 -26.46 19.64 -2.77
CA GLN A 15 -25.40 19.36 -1.80
C GLN A 15 -25.37 17.89 -1.38
N LYS A 16 -26.53 17.26 -1.16
CA LYS A 16 -26.64 15.83 -0.85
C LYS A 16 -26.11 14.96 -1.99
N LEU A 17 -26.46 15.30 -3.24
CA LEU A 17 -25.98 14.57 -4.41
C LEU A 17 -24.46 14.67 -4.54
N GLN A 18 -23.91 15.88 -4.43
CA GLN A 18 -22.46 16.11 -4.49
C GLN A 18 -21.71 15.40 -3.35
N ALA A 19 -22.28 15.39 -2.15
CA ALA A 19 -21.70 14.65 -1.02
C ALA A 19 -21.72 13.13 -1.27
N ALA A 20 -22.77 12.60 -1.88
CA ALA A 20 -22.85 11.18 -2.24
C ALA A 20 -21.82 10.81 -3.32
N GLU A 21 -21.68 11.64 -4.36
CA GLU A 21 -20.68 11.44 -5.41
C GLU A 21 -19.24 11.48 -4.86
N ASN A 22 -18.95 12.45 -4.00
CA ASN A 22 -17.63 12.55 -3.36
C ASN A 22 -17.33 11.33 -2.48
N ARG A 23 -18.32 10.85 -1.71
CA ARG A 23 -18.17 9.62 -0.90
C ARG A 23 -17.94 8.40 -1.78
N ALA A 24 -18.68 8.27 -2.88
CA ALA A 24 -18.51 7.17 -3.82
C ALA A 24 -17.10 7.17 -4.43
N ARG A 25 -16.59 8.34 -4.83
CA ARG A 25 -15.24 8.49 -5.39
C ARG A 25 -14.14 8.13 -4.38
N VAL A 26 -14.26 8.60 -3.14
CA VAL A 26 -13.29 8.26 -2.08
C VAL A 26 -13.31 6.76 -1.78
N MET A 27 -14.50 6.16 -1.71
CA MET A 27 -14.65 4.73 -1.50
C MET A 27 -14.03 3.92 -2.65
N GLU A 28 -14.29 4.31 -3.89
CA GLU A 28 -13.72 3.65 -5.07
C GLU A 28 -12.19 3.73 -5.08
N ALA A 29 -11.62 4.89 -4.76
CA ALA A 29 -10.17 5.06 -4.67
C ALA A 29 -9.56 4.17 -3.57
N PHE A 30 -10.20 4.11 -2.40
CA PHE A 30 -9.78 3.26 -1.30
C PHE A 30 -9.85 1.77 -1.66
N LEU A 31 -10.92 1.34 -2.30
CA LEU A 31 -11.07 -0.05 -2.75
C LEU A 31 -9.99 -0.46 -3.75
N LYS A 32 -9.67 0.41 -4.72
CA LYS A 32 -8.59 0.16 -5.68
C LYS A 32 -7.22 0.07 -5.02
N GLU A 33 -6.95 0.91 -4.03
CA GLU A 33 -5.70 0.85 -3.27
C GLU A 33 -5.58 -0.47 -2.50
N LYS A 34 -6.67 -0.89 -1.81
CA LYS A 34 -6.69 -2.15 -1.07
C LYS A 34 -6.60 -3.37 -1.98
N GLU A 35 -7.22 -3.34 -3.14
CA GLU A 35 -7.07 -4.40 -4.14
C GLU A 35 -5.60 -4.55 -4.57
N LYS A 36 -4.92 -3.43 -4.82
CA LYS A 36 -3.48 -3.45 -5.15
C LYS A 36 -2.63 -4.02 -4.01
N GLU A 37 -2.90 -3.64 -2.76
CA GLU A 37 -2.20 -4.21 -1.59
C GLU A 37 -2.40 -5.72 -1.51
N VAL A 38 -3.62 -6.21 -1.71
CA VAL A 38 -3.94 -7.65 -1.69
C VAL A 38 -3.19 -8.38 -2.79
N LEU A 39 -3.14 -7.84 -4.01
CA LEU A 39 -2.40 -8.44 -5.12
C LEU A 39 -0.90 -8.49 -4.84
N GLN A 40 -0.32 -7.44 -4.24
CA GLN A 40 1.09 -7.44 -3.84
C GLN A 40 1.37 -8.53 -2.80
N LEU A 41 0.52 -8.65 -1.77
CA LEU A 41 0.65 -9.69 -0.76
C LEU A 41 0.49 -11.10 -1.32
N GLN A 42 -0.38 -11.30 -2.32
CA GLN A 42 -0.52 -12.59 -3.00
C GLN A 42 0.77 -12.99 -3.73
N GLU A 43 1.44 -12.04 -4.38
CA GLU A 43 2.72 -12.30 -5.04
C GLU A 43 3.84 -12.57 -4.01
N GLU A 44 3.91 -11.79 -2.93
CA GLU A 44 4.89 -12.00 -1.86
C GLU A 44 4.68 -13.34 -1.15
N ALA A 45 3.43 -13.76 -0.94
CA ALA A 45 3.10 -15.01 -0.26
C ALA A 45 3.64 -16.25 -1.00
N LYS A 46 3.80 -16.20 -2.33
CA LYS A 46 4.42 -17.28 -3.11
C LYS A 46 5.88 -17.55 -2.70
N THR A 47 6.54 -16.56 -2.09
CA THR A 47 7.94 -16.67 -1.65
C THR A 47 8.09 -17.21 -0.24
N PHE A 48 6.97 -17.38 0.50
CA PHE A 48 6.99 -17.85 1.88
C PHE A 48 7.59 -19.26 2.01
N ILE A 49 8.18 -19.49 3.17
CA ILE A 49 8.73 -20.79 3.51
C ILE A 49 7.58 -21.69 3.95
N THR A 50 7.42 -22.81 3.26
CA THR A 50 6.45 -23.87 3.56
C THR A 50 7.20 -25.14 3.94
N PRO A 51 6.57 -26.13 4.60
CA PRO A 51 7.23 -27.38 4.97
C PRO A 51 7.90 -28.08 3.77
N GLU A 52 7.32 -27.96 2.58
CA GLU A 52 7.81 -28.60 1.35
C GLU A 52 9.05 -27.92 0.77
N ASN A 53 9.23 -26.61 0.99
CA ASN A 53 10.36 -25.85 0.45
C ASN A 53 11.46 -25.55 1.50
N LEU A 54 11.26 -26.00 2.74
CA LEU A 54 12.10 -25.65 3.90
C LEU A 54 13.58 -26.02 3.70
N GLU A 55 13.88 -27.26 3.35
CA GLU A 55 15.27 -27.72 3.20
C GLU A 55 16.02 -26.96 2.10
N ALA A 56 15.36 -26.76 0.95
CA ALA A 56 15.92 -25.99 -0.15
C ALA A 56 16.19 -24.52 0.23
N ARG A 57 15.30 -23.90 1.01
CA ARG A 57 15.47 -22.53 1.50
C ARG A 57 16.60 -22.41 2.52
N ILE A 58 16.78 -23.40 3.40
CA ILE A 58 17.90 -23.45 4.34
C ILE A 58 19.23 -23.47 3.58
N GLN A 59 19.38 -24.38 2.60
CA GLN A 59 20.60 -24.48 1.80
C GLN A 59 20.89 -23.18 1.05
N GLN A 60 19.88 -22.60 0.40
CA GLN A 60 20.01 -21.32 -0.30
C GLN A 60 20.50 -20.18 0.60
N CYS A 61 20.03 -20.12 1.85
CA CYS A 61 20.44 -19.10 2.81
C CYS A 61 21.86 -19.31 3.35
N LEU A 62 22.32 -20.56 3.44
CA LEU A 62 23.70 -20.87 3.81
C LEU A 62 24.68 -20.50 2.69
N ASP A 63 24.28 -20.75 1.43
CA ASP A 63 25.12 -20.47 0.25
C ASP A 63 25.18 -18.97 -0.08
N ASN A 64 24.17 -18.19 0.32
CA ASN A 64 24.08 -16.76 0.03
C ASN A 64 23.82 -15.92 1.29
N PRO A 65 24.86 -15.66 2.10
CA PRO A 65 24.73 -14.83 3.28
C PRO A 65 24.43 -13.38 2.85
N ARG A 66 23.49 -12.72 3.54
CA ARG A 66 23.03 -11.36 3.18
C ARG A 66 23.53 -10.33 4.17
N ASN A 67 24.20 -9.28 3.68
CA ASN A 67 24.73 -8.20 4.52
C ASN A 67 23.79 -7.01 4.54
N TYR A 68 23.33 -6.64 5.74
CA TYR A 68 22.54 -5.43 5.97
C TYR A 68 23.38 -4.28 6.56
N ASN A 69 24.70 -4.44 6.72
CA ASN A 69 25.57 -3.37 7.21
C ASN A 69 25.75 -2.29 6.14
N PHE A 70 25.31 -1.08 6.47
CA PHE A 70 25.57 0.11 5.68
C PHE A 70 26.00 1.27 6.59
N ALA A 71 26.86 2.14 6.07
CA ALA A 71 27.27 3.38 6.75
C ALA A 71 26.56 4.59 6.12
N ILE A 72 26.18 5.56 6.95
CA ILE A 72 25.59 6.83 6.52
C ILE A 72 26.53 7.99 6.91
N ASP A 73 26.71 8.97 6.02
CA ASP A 73 27.45 10.21 6.33
C ASP A 73 26.59 11.27 7.05
N LYS A 74 27.20 12.40 7.39
CA LYS A 74 26.50 13.52 8.05
C LYS A 74 25.42 14.17 7.17
N ASP A 75 25.48 13.96 5.86
CA ASP A 75 24.52 14.48 4.87
C ASP A 75 23.41 13.46 4.57
N GLY A 76 23.39 12.31 5.26
CA GLY A 76 22.37 11.26 5.11
C GLY A 76 22.60 10.31 3.93
N ARG A 77 23.76 10.36 3.26
CA ARG A 77 24.07 9.50 2.11
C ARG A 77 24.67 8.17 2.58
N ILE A 78 24.31 7.09 1.90
CA ILE A 78 24.84 5.74 2.18
C ILE A 78 26.22 5.61 1.54
N VAL A 79 27.27 5.49 2.35
CA VAL A 79 28.68 5.57 1.91
C VAL A 79 29.30 4.20 1.61
N LYS A 80 28.85 3.13 2.30
CA LYS A 80 29.45 1.80 2.12
C LYS A 80 28.43 0.72 2.44
N ARG A 81 28.18 -0.18 1.50
CA ARG A 81 27.53 -1.47 1.75
C ARG A 81 28.63 -2.51 1.89
N THR A 82 28.72 -3.17 3.03
CA THR A 82 29.78 -4.17 3.24
C THR A 82 29.47 -5.40 2.39
N VAL A 83 30.37 -5.78 1.49
CA VAL A 83 30.25 -7.04 0.72
C VAL A 83 30.57 -8.21 1.63
N LEU A 84 29.75 -9.27 1.59
CA LEU A 84 30.14 -10.57 2.15
C LEU A 84 31.00 -11.27 1.11
N SER A 85 32.21 -11.65 1.52
CA SER A 85 33.13 -12.49 0.74
C SER A 85 32.84 -13.96 0.98
#